data_AF-A0A1V5IDQ7-F1
#
_entry.id   AF-A0A1V5IDQ7-F1
#
_cell.length_a   1.000
_cell.length_b   1.000
_cell.length_c   1.000
_cell.angle_alpha   90.00
_cell.angle_beta   90.00
_cell.angle_gamma   90.00
#
_symmetry.space_group_name_H-M   'P 1'
#
loop_
_entity.id
_entity.type
_entity.pdbx_description
1 polymer ?
#
loop_
_entity_poly.entity_id
_entity_poly.type
_entity_poly.pdbx_seq_one_letter_code
_entity_poly.pdbx_strand_id
1 'polypeptide(L)' 'MDFVKDICDRLALMRGGKIIQIGKTDEVLSSLTDDERQVMGKASSV' A
#
# COMPACT_ATOMS: atom_id res chain seq x y z
N MET A 1 3.59 -0.60 8.74
CA MET A 1 2.54 -1.15 7.83
C MET A 1 1.15 -1.06 8.46
N ASP A 2 1.09 -0.94 9.78
CA ASP A 2 -0.15 -0.91 10.56
C ASP A 2 -0.90 0.43 10.41
N PHE A 3 -0.19 1.56 10.39
CA PHE A 3 -0.82 2.88 10.18
C PHE A 3 -1.77 2.94 8.98
N VAL A 4 -1.34 2.45 7.81
CA VAL A 4 -2.15 2.52 6.60
C VAL A 4 -3.37 1.59 6.70
N LYS A 5 -3.23 0.44 7.34
CA LYS A 5 -4.34 -0.49 7.57
C LYS A 5 -5.34 0.03 8.60
N ASP A 6 -4.85 0.69 9.64
CA ASP A 6 -5.65 1.13 10.77
C ASP A 6 -6.40 2.43 10.47
N ILE A 7 -5.83 3.27 9.59
CA ILE A 7 -6.38 4.61 9.31
C ILE A 7 -7.11 4.67 7.97
N CYS A 8 -6.63 3.99 6.94
CA CYS A 8 -7.22 4.10 5.61
C CYS A 8 -8.27 3.01 5.38
N ASP A 9 -9.46 3.43 4.99
CA ASP A 9 -10.55 2.60 4.47
C ASP A 9 -10.38 2.27 2.97
N ARG A 10 -9.71 3.16 2.22
CA ARG A 10 -9.37 2.99 0.80
C ARG A 10 -7.92 3.36 0.47
N LEU A 11 -7.39 2.74 -0.58
CA LEU A 11 -6.00 2.91 -1.00
C LEU A 11 -5.89 2.92 -2.52
N ALA A 12 -4.94 3.70 -3.06
CA ALA A 12 -4.60 3.71 -4.47
C ALA A 12 -3.13 3.28 -4.67
N LEU A 13 -2.92 2.25 -5.49
CA LEU A 13 -1.59 1.79 -5.88
C LEU A 13 -1.18 2.46 -7.18
N MET A 14 0.01 3.08 -7.16
CA MET A 14 0.58 3.77 -8.32
C MET A 14 1.88 3.10 -8.78
N ARG A 15 2.02 2.94 -10.10
CA ARG A 15 3.26 2.49 -10.75
C ARG A 15 3.50 3.32 -12.01
N GLY A 16 4.75 3.74 -12.24
CA GLY A 16 5.10 4.53 -13.44
C GLY A 16 4.27 5.81 -13.60
N GLY A 17 3.91 6.46 -12.49
CA GLY A 17 3.11 7.70 -12.50
C GLY A 17 1.62 7.51 -12.78
N LYS A 18 1.10 6.27 -12.83
CA LYS A 18 -0.32 5.98 -13.05
C LYS A 18 -0.92 5.20 -11.89
N ILE A 19 -2.18 5.46 -11.57
CA ILE A 19 -2.96 4.62 -10.65
C ILE A 19 -3.33 3.35 -11.40
N ILE A 20 -2.83 2.21 -10.91
CA ILE A 20 -3.10 0.91 -11.50
C ILE A 20 -4.18 0.13 -10.74
N GLN A 21 -4.46 0.50 -9.49
CA GLN A 21 -5.51 -0.11 -8.68
C GLN A 21 -5.99 0.88 -7.61
N ILE A 22 -7.29 0.89 -7.34
CA ILE A 22 -7.89 1.66 -6.24
C ILE A 22 -9.02 0.83 -5.63
N GLY A 23 -9.09 0.73 -4.31
CA GLY A 23 -10.05 -0.16 -3.67
C GLY A 23 -9.96 -0.13 -2.15
N LYS A 24 -10.48 -1.17 -1.49
CA LYS A 24 -10.31 -1.33 -0.05
C LYS A 24 -8.84 -1.53 0.28
N THR A 25 -8.43 -1.04 1.44
CA THR A 25 -7.03 -1.12 1.89
C THR A 25 -6.47 -2.55 1.84
N ASP A 26 -7.17 -3.53 2.40
CA ASP A 26 -6.70 -4.91 2.41
C ASP A 26 -6.58 -5.51 1.00
N GLU A 27 -7.52 -5.21 0.11
CA GLU A 27 -7.52 -5.68 -1.27
C GLU A 27 -6.30 -5.12 -2.03
N VAL A 28 -6.02 -3.84 -1.87
CA VAL A 28 -4.89 -3.20 -2.55
C VAL A 28 -3.56 -3.62 -1.94
N LEU A 29 -3.47 -3.76 -0.62
CA LEU A 29 -2.27 -4.26 0.04
C LEU A 29 -1.96 -5.72 -0.36
N SER A 30 -2.99 -6.53 -0.66
CA SER A 30 -2.82 -7.91 -1.12
C SER A 30 -2.16 -8.02 -2.51
N SER A 31 -2.21 -6.98 -3.34
CA SER A 31 -1.63 -6.99 -4.70
C SER A 31 -0.19 -6.47 -4.78
N LEU A 32 0.37 -6.03 -3.66
CA LEU A 32 1.76 -5.58 -3.57
C LEU A 32 2.75 -6.73 -3.78
N THR A 33 3.84 -6.44 -4.47
CA THR A 33 4.99 -7.35 -4.54
C THR A 33 5.75 -7.37 -3.20
N ASP A 34 6.61 -8.37 -3.03
CA ASP A 34 7.45 -8.49 -1.82
C ASP A 34 8.36 -7.26 -1.63
N ASP A 35 8.93 -6.74 -2.72
CA ASP A 35 9.75 -5.53 -2.71
C ASP A 35 8.95 -4.30 -2.26
N GLU A 36 7.75 -4.12 -2.80
CA GLU A 36 6.87 -3.01 -2.44
C GLU A 36 6.44 -3.10 -0.96
N ARG A 37 6.15 -4.30 -0.46
CA ARG A 37 5.86 -4.54 0.96
C ARG A 37 7.05 -4.21 1.85
N GLN A 38 8.26 -4.57 1.44
CA GLN A 38 9.46 -4.26 2.21
C GLN A 38 9.72 -2.75 2.28
N VAL A 39 9.60 -2.04 1.15
CA VAL A 39 9.79 -0.59 1.10
C VAL A 39 8.75 0.13 1.96
N MET A 40 7.48 -0.23 1.82
CA MET A 40 6.40 0.35 2.60
C MET A 40 6.50 0.03 4.11
N GLY A 41 7.02 -1.16 4.46
CA GLY A 41 7.30 -1.55 5.84
C GLY A 41 8.38 -0.69 6.51
N LYS A 42 9.46 -0.36 5.78
CA LYS A 42 10.57 0.45 6.29
C LYS A 42 10.20 1.92 6.51
N ALA A 43 9.28 2.46 5.71
CA ALA A 43 8.84 3.85 5.81
C ALA A 43 8.13 4.19 7.15
N SER A 44 7.68 3.19 7.89
CA SER A 44 6.94 3.35 9.15
C SER A 44 7.83 3.41 10.41
N SER A 45 9.15 3.38 10.25
CA SER A 45 10.15 3.25 11.34
C SER A 45 11.01 4.50 11.54
N VAL A 46 10.49 5.69 11.23
CA VAL A 46 11.10 6.99 11.56
C VAL A 46 10.32 7.64 12.69
#